data_AF-A0A957HN15-F1
#
_entry.id   AF-A0A957HN15-F1
#
_cell.length_a   1.000
_cell.length_b   1.000
_cell.length_c   1.000
_cell.angle_alpha   90.00
_cell.angle_beta   90.00
_cell.angle_gamma   90.00
#
_symmetry.space_group_name_H-M   'P 1'
#
loop_
_entity.id
_entity.type
_entity.pdbx_description
1 polymer ?
#
loop_
_entity_poly.entity_id
_entity_poly.type
_entity_poly.pdbx_seq_one_letter_code
_entity_poly.pdbx_strand_id
1 'polypeptide(L)'
;PTYQAKVMLSSEFLKQLLHQVDSVTSLVLVGDLSRFRGFGLDGVTREPIEVEHELYQESHGQLYIPLTGSNKYLVKKEVLPEIGIRTLIQDVMLERYGRLLFESTNYFKDEVKLDHWFKPDFVQSLVNDGIIYISGTQPRTAAPQPRVTAGGFRFVMG
;
A
#
# COMPACT_ATOMS: atom_id res chain seq x y z
N PRO A 1 5.00 10.49 -11.22
CA PRO A 1 5.60 10.93 -9.94
C PRO A 1 5.74 9.71 -9.03
N THR A 2 6.83 9.59 -8.29
CA THR A 2 6.97 8.57 -7.24
C THR A 2 6.51 9.17 -5.92
N TYR A 3 5.74 8.43 -5.13
CA TYR A 3 5.21 8.89 -3.85
C TYR A 3 5.83 8.10 -2.71
N GLN A 4 6.17 8.79 -1.62
CA GLN A 4 6.43 8.16 -0.32
C GLN A 4 5.17 8.33 0.52
N ALA A 5 4.67 7.23 1.06
CA ALA A 5 3.43 7.25 1.79
C ALA A 5 3.48 6.37 3.04
N LYS A 6 2.79 6.78 4.09
CA LYS A 6 2.50 5.94 5.24
C LYS A 6 1.17 5.23 5.01
N VAL A 7 1.15 3.91 5.16
CA VAL A 7 -0.06 3.11 4.99
C VAL A 7 -0.79 2.99 6.31
N MET A 8 -2.06 3.37 6.32
CA MET A 8 -2.93 3.34 7.51
C MET A 8 -3.74 2.04 7.57
N LEU A 9 -4.16 1.54 6.41
CA LEU A 9 -5.00 0.34 6.26
C LEU A 9 -4.37 -0.61 5.22
N SER A 10 -3.44 -1.47 5.65
CA SER A 10 -2.62 -2.32 4.76
C SER A 10 -3.43 -3.26 3.87
N SER A 11 -4.44 -3.93 4.45
CA SER A 11 -5.29 -4.86 3.70
C SER A 11 -6.15 -4.15 2.65
N GLU A 12 -6.75 -3.01 2.99
CA GLU A 12 -7.53 -2.20 2.04
C GLU A 12 -6.64 -1.59 0.96
N PHE A 13 -5.47 -1.10 1.33
CA PHE A 13 -4.48 -0.61 0.38
C PHE A 13 -4.11 -1.67 -0.67
N LEU A 14 -3.75 -2.88 -0.23
CA LEU A 14 -3.46 -3.99 -1.14
C LEU A 14 -4.68 -4.36 -2.00
N LYS A 15 -5.89 -4.41 -1.44
CA LYS A 15 -7.11 -4.66 -2.23
C LYS A 15 -7.26 -3.64 -3.36
N GLN A 16 -7.06 -2.35 -3.08
CA GLN A 16 -7.15 -1.27 -4.05
C GLN A 16 -6.07 -1.39 -5.12
N LEU A 17 -4.83 -1.73 -4.74
CA LEU A 17 -3.73 -1.95 -5.69
C LEU A 17 -4.04 -3.10 -6.66
N LEU A 18 -4.64 -4.20 -6.18
CA LEU A 18 -5.01 -5.35 -7.03
C LEU A 18 -6.02 -4.99 -8.14
N HIS A 19 -6.78 -3.92 -7.97
CA HIS A 19 -7.68 -3.39 -9.01
C HIS A 19 -6.94 -2.60 -10.10
N GLN A 20 -5.77 -2.04 -9.81
CA GLN A 20 -5.00 -1.20 -10.75
C GLN A 20 -4.02 -1.98 -11.62
N VAL A 21 -3.65 -3.19 -11.21
CA VAL A 21 -2.63 -3.99 -11.89
C VAL A 21 -3.22 -4.92 -12.96
N ASP A 22 -2.41 -5.37 -13.90
CA ASP A 22 -2.78 -6.31 -14.96
C ASP A 22 -2.32 -7.74 -14.62
N SER A 23 -2.60 -8.70 -15.52
CA SER A 23 -2.25 -10.12 -15.32
C SER A 23 -0.76 -10.43 -15.43
N VAL A 24 0.05 -9.47 -15.90
CA VAL A 24 1.51 -9.62 -16.01
C VAL A 24 2.25 -9.06 -14.79
N THR A 25 1.51 -8.54 -13.82
CA THR A 25 2.03 -8.11 -12.53
C THR A 25 1.98 -9.28 -11.55
N SER A 26 2.98 -9.38 -10.68
CA SER A 26 3.05 -10.37 -9.59
C SER A 26 3.01 -9.67 -8.24
N LEU A 27 2.30 -10.28 -7.29
CA LEU A 27 2.43 -9.98 -5.87
C LEU A 27 3.60 -10.80 -5.33
N VAL A 28 4.54 -10.12 -4.68
CA VAL A 28 5.71 -10.75 -4.10
C VAL A 28 5.61 -10.65 -2.59
N LEU A 29 5.74 -11.78 -1.91
CA LEU A 29 5.74 -11.88 -0.45
C LEU A 29 7.11 -12.39 0.00
N VAL A 30 7.71 -11.71 0.97
CA VAL A 30 9.05 -12.01 1.49
C VAL A 30 8.98 -12.25 3.00
N GLY A 31 9.66 -13.28 3.49
CA GLY A 31 9.80 -13.59 4.91
C GLY A 31 9.67 -15.10 5.18
N ASP A 32 9.25 -15.47 6.39
CA ASP A 32 9.01 -16.88 6.71
C ASP A 32 7.65 -17.34 6.17
N LEU A 33 7.72 -18.08 5.07
CA LEU A 33 6.56 -18.60 4.35
C LEU A 33 6.24 -20.06 4.70
N SER A 34 6.83 -20.61 5.77
CA SER A 34 6.64 -22.02 6.18
C SER A 34 5.18 -22.39 6.41
N ARG A 35 4.36 -21.42 6.85
CA ARG A 35 2.93 -21.60 7.10
C ARG A 35 2.05 -21.24 5.89
N PHE A 36 2.63 -20.64 4.85
CA PHE A 36 1.89 -20.25 3.67
C PHE A 36 1.54 -21.47 2.81
N ARG A 37 0.28 -21.89 2.87
CA ARG A 37 -0.16 -23.11 2.16
C ARG A 37 -0.61 -22.89 0.71
N GLY A 38 -0.86 -21.64 0.29
CA GLY A 38 -1.03 -21.26 -1.12
C GLY A 38 -2.04 -22.08 -1.95
N PHE A 39 -2.97 -22.81 -1.33
CA PHE A 39 -3.80 -23.77 -2.05
C PHE A 39 -4.68 -23.08 -3.09
N GLY A 40 -4.61 -23.58 -4.33
CA GLY A 40 -5.41 -23.09 -5.46
C GLY A 40 -4.83 -21.89 -6.21
N LEU A 41 -3.71 -21.31 -5.75
CA LEU A 41 -3.01 -20.29 -6.53
C LEU A 41 -2.26 -20.95 -7.69
N ASP A 42 -2.45 -20.41 -8.89
CA ASP A 42 -1.85 -20.93 -10.11
C ASP A 42 -0.55 -20.19 -10.47
N GLY A 43 0.42 -20.92 -11.03
CA GLY A 43 1.69 -20.35 -11.51
C GLY A 43 2.57 -19.69 -10.43
N VAL A 44 2.41 -20.09 -9.16
CA VAL A 44 3.18 -19.52 -8.05
C VAL A 44 4.62 -20.04 -8.05
N THR A 45 5.58 -19.13 -7.92
CA THR A 45 7.01 -19.47 -7.82
C THR A 45 7.50 -19.23 -6.40
N ARG A 46 8.30 -20.16 -5.87
CA ARG A 46 8.98 -20.04 -4.58
C ARG A 46 10.48 -20.00 -4.79
N GLU A 47 11.11 -18.98 -4.24
CA GLU A 47 12.57 -18.85 -4.26
C GLU A 47 13.09 -18.88 -2.82
N PRO A 48 14.16 -19.65 -2.55
CA PRO A 48 14.85 -19.54 -1.28
C PRO A 48 15.67 -18.26 -1.30
N ILE A 49 15.30 -17.30 -0.44
CA ILE A 49 16.09 -16.10 -0.17
C ILE A 49 16.39 -16.03 1.31
N GLU A 50 17.56 -15.56 1.69
CA GLU A 50 17.90 -15.27 3.09
C GLU A 50 17.38 -13.90 3.47
N VAL A 51 16.60 -13.85 4.54
CA VAL A 51 16.04 -12.61 5.06
C VAL A 51 16.36 -12.52 6.54
N GLU A 52 16.95 -11.39 6.95
CA GLU A 52 17.21 -11.13 8.36
C GLU A 52 15.88 -10.90 9.09
N HIS A 53 15.60 -11.72 10.12
CA HIS A 53 14.40 -11.60 10.94
C HIS A 53 14.77 -11.37 12.41
N GLU A 54 14.09 -10.43 13.08
CA GLU A 54 14.41 -10.04 14.47
C GLU A 54 14.35 -11.21 15.47
N LEU A 55 13.47 -12.19 15.23
CA LEU A 55 13.27 -13.37 16.10
C LEU A 55 13.93 -14.66 15.60
N TYR A 56 14.33 -14.73 14.33
CA TYR A 56 14.87 -15.94 13.71
C TYR A 56 16.11 -15.51 12.92
N GLN A 57 17.28 -15.97 13.35
CA GLN A 57 18.57 -15.51 12.80
C GLN A 57 18.66 -15.71 11.28
N GLU A 58 18.01 -16.76 10.75
CA GLU A 58 17.86 -17.03 9.32
C GLU A 58 16.49 -17.68 9.08
N SER A 59 15.68 -17.13 8.18
CA SER A 59 14.49 -17.82 7.66
C SER A 59 14.26 -17.43 6.20
N HIS A 60 13.81 -18.40 5.39
CA HIS A 60 13.90 -18.28 3.94
C HIS A 60 12.56 -18.39 3.23
N GLY A 61 12.30 -17.45 2.34
CA GLY A 61 11.26 -17.60 1.33
C GLY A 61 10.86 -16.30 0.64
N GLN A 62 10.84 -16.35 -0.68
CA GLN A 62 10.15 -15.41 -1.54
C GLN A 62 9.06 -16.15 -2.29
N LEU A 63 7.88 -15.56 -2.35
CA LEU A 63 6.75 -16.08 -3.09
C LEU A 63 6.30 -15.10 -4.15
N TYR A 64 6.31 -15.52 -5.40
CA TYR A 64 5.75 -14.76 -6.51
C TYR A 64 4.39 -15.34 -6.85
N ILE A 65 3.35 -14.52 -6.73
CA ILE A 65 1.98 -14.86 -7.09
C ILE A 65 1.60 -14.03 -8.32
N PRO A 66 1.50 -14.61 -9.51
CA PRO A 66 1.00 -13.91 -10.69
C PRO A 66 -0.43 -13.41 -10.44
N LEU A 67 -0.71 -12.15 -10.75
CA LEU A 67 -2.01 -11.53 -10.51
C LEU A 67 -2.99 -11.75 -11.65
N THR A 68 -3.15 -13.01 -12.05
CA THR A 68 -4.20 -13.46 -12.99
C THR A 68 -5.58 -13.30 -12.37
N GLY A 69 -6.65 -13.36 -13.18
CA GLY A 69 -8.02 -13.14 -12.69
C GLY A 69 -8.43 -14.05 -11.51
N SER A 70 -8.11 -15.34 -11.58
CA SER A 70 -8.35 -16.31 -10.51
C SER A 70 -7.49 -16.04 -9.28
N ASN A 71 -6.20 -15.77 -9.47
CA ASN A 71 -5.30 -15.49 -8.35
C ASN A 71 -5.66 -14.18 -7.65
N LYS A 72 -6.08 -13.13 -8.35
CA LYS A 72 -6.55 -11.87 -7.73
C LYS A 72 -7.70 -12.11 -6.76
N TYR A 73 -8.63 -12.99 -7.12
CA TYR A 73 -9.73 -13.36 -6.24
C TYR A 73 -9.24 -14.10 -4.99
N LEU A 74 -8.40 -15.12 -5.18
CA LEU A 74 -7.85 -15.91 -4.08
C LEU A 74 -6.95 -15.07 -3.16
N VAL A 75 -6.15 -14.18 -3.72
CA VAL A 75 -5.31 -13.25 -2.95
C VAL A 75 -6.19 -12.40 -2.05
N LYS A 76 -7.26 -11.77 -2.58
CA LYS A 76 -8.17 -10.94 -1.79
C LYS A 76 -8.85 -11.70 -0.66
N LYS A 77 -9.22 -12.96 -0.90
CA LYS A 77 -10.02 -13.77 0.01
C LYS A 77 -9.19 -14.50 1.06
N GLU A 78 -8.02 -15.02 0.69
CA GLU A 78 -7.27 -15.99 1.47
C GLU A 78 -5.86 -15.49 1.85
N VAL A 79 -5.25 -14.60 1.05
CA VAL A 79 -3.86 -14.13 1.28
C VAL A 79 -3.84 -12.81 2.06
N LEU A 80 -4.62 -11.82 1.63
CA LEU A 80 -4.64 -10.51 2.28
C LEU A 80 -5.08 -10.52 3.75
N PRO A 81 -6.02 -11.38 4.20
CA PRO A 81 -6.37 -11.46 5.63
C PRO A 81 -5.21 -11.91 6.52
N GLU A 82 -4.29 -12.71 5.97
CA GLU A 82 -3.10 -13.14 6.68
C GLU A 82 -2.09 -11.99 6.75
N ILE A 83 -1.92 -11.22 5.66
CA ILE A 83 -1.01 -10.07 5.63
C ILE A 83 -1.42 -9.00 6.65
N GLY A 84 -0.58 -8.83 7.69
CA GLY A 84 -0.78 -7.83 8.74
C GLY A 84 -1.38 -8.38 10.05
N ILE A 85 -1.76 -9.67 10.08
CA ILE A 85 -2.21 -10.35 11.30
C ILE A 85 -1.21 -11.49 11.59
N ARG A 86 -0.27 -11.25 12.51
CA ARG A 86 0.67 -12.28 13.00
C ARG A 86 1.59 -12.91 11.93
N THR A 87 1.74 -12.26 10.79
CA THR A 87 2.51 -12.82 9.69
C THR A 87 4.00 -12.77 9.95
N LEU A 88 4.64 -13.77 9.39
CA LEU A 88 6.08 -13.91 9.16
C LEU A 88 6.53 -13.24 7.84
N ILE A 89 5.59 -12.58 7.14
CA ILE A 89 5.76 -11.90 5.85
C ILE A 89 6.24 -10.47 6.07
N GLN A 90 7.55 -10.27 6.10
CA GLN A 90 8.18 -8.98 6.35
C GLN A 90 7.91 -7.95 5.26
N ASP A 91 8.07 -8.36 4.00
CA ASP A 91 7.93 -7.44 2.88
C ASP A 91 6.85 -7.88 1.90
N VAL A 92 6.18 -6.88 1.34
CA VAL A 92 5.12 -7.06 0.36
C VAL A 92 5.41 -6.13 -0.80
N MET A 93 5.47 -6.68 -2.01
CA MET A 93 5.83 -5.92 -3.20
C MET A 93 4.91 -6.24 -4.38
N LEU A 94 4.84 -5.31 -5.33
CA LEU A 94 4.24 -5.55 -6.64
C LEU A 94 5.31 -5.37 -7.70
N GLU A 95 5.52 -6.40 -8.50
CA GLU A 95 6.51 -6.40 -9.56
C GLU A 95 5.86 -6.64 -10.92
N ARG A 96 6.33 -5.93 -11.94
CA ARG A 96 5.91 -6.11 -13.33
C ARG A 96 7.15 -6.10 -14.23
N TYR A 97 7.41 -7.20 -14.91
CA TYR A 97 8.57 -7.38 -15.80
C TYR A 97 9.92 -7.00 -15.15
N GLY A 98 10.17 -7.44 -13.91
CA GLY A 98 11.41 -7.09 -13.19
C GLY A 98 11.44 -5.67 -12.63
N ARG A 99 10.36 -4.90 -12.76
CA ARG A 99 10.24 -3.55 -12.21
C ARG A 99 9.30 -3.51 -11.03
N LEU A 100 9.80 -2.98 -9.93
CA LEU A 100 9.04 -2.74 -8.71
C LEU A 100 8.07 -1.57 -8.91
N LEU A 101 6.77 -1.85 -8.82
CA LEU A 101 5.70 -0.85 -8.86
C LEU A 101 5.39 -0.33 -7.45
N PHE A 102 5.47 -1.21 -6.46
CA PHE A 102 5.20 -0.91 -5.07
C PHE A 102 6.08 -1.79 -4.18
N GLU A 103 6.52 -1.22 -3.08
CA GLU A 103 7.31 -1.88 -2.05
C GLU A 103 6.88 -1.40 -0.67
N SER A 104 6.64 -2.35 0.21
CA SER A 104 6.45 -2.12 1.64
C SER A 104 7.37 -3.04 2.41
N THR A 105 8.19 -2.46 3.26
CA THR A 105 9.05 -3.17 4.20
C THR A 105 8.42 -3.28 5.57
N ASN A 106 8.89 -4.25 6.36
CA ASN A 106 8.56 -4.38 7.78
C ASN A 106 7.05 -4.29 8.08
N TYR A 107 6.24 -5.07 7.36
CA TYR A 107 4.80 -5.18 7.57
C TYR A 107 4.04 -3.85 7.48
N PHE A 108 4.44 -2.94 6.57
CA PHE A 108 3.85 -1.60 6.39
C PHE A 108 4.10 -0.63 7.56
N LYS A 109 5.02 -0.94 8.48
CA LYS A 109 5.43 -0.01 9.54
C LYS A 109 6.21 1.18 8.98
N ASP A 110 6.99 0.92 7.95
CA ASP A 110 7.81 1.92 7.28
C ASP A 110 7.02 2.64 6.18
N GLU A 111 7.59 3.73 5.67
CA GLU A 111 7.03 4.40 4.51
C GLU A 111 7.13 3.51 3.27
N VAL A 112 6.02 3.43 2.54
CA VAL A 112 5.96 2.69 1.29
C VAL A 112 6.28 3.58 0.11
N LYS A 113 6.89 2.98 -0.91
CA LYS A 113 7.18 3.64 -2.17
C LYS A 113 6.17 3.22 -3.22
N LEU A 114 5.47 4.20 -3.78
CA LEU A 114 4.56 4.03 -4.92
C LEU A 114 5.23 4.57 -6.18
N ASP A 115 5.46 3.71 -7.16
CA ASP A 115 6.05 4.11 -8.43
C ASP A 115 5.10 4.97 -9.28
N HIS A 116 5.64 5.67 -10.26
CA HIS A 116 4.91 6.55 -11.17
C HIS A 116 3.94 5.84 -12.12
N TRP A 117 3.87 4.52 -12.05
CA TRP A 117 2.85 3.72 -12.71
C TRP A 117 1.44 4.04 -12.19
N PHE A 118 1.30 4.35 -10.91
CA PHE A 118 -0.01 4.66 -10.33
C PHE A 118 -0.49 6.05 -10.76
N LYS A 119 -1.71 6.10 -11.29
CA LYS A 119 -2.33 7.35 -11.74
C LYS A 119 -2.50 8.31 -10.55
N PRO A 120 -2.25 9.62 -10.71
CA PRO A 120 -2.43 10.59 -9.64
C PRO A 120 -3.82 10.55 -9.00
N ASP A 121 -4.89 10.39 -9.80
CA ASP A 121 -6.26 10.35 -9.28
C ASP A 121 -6.52 9.13 -8.38
N PHE A 122 -5.89 7.99 -8.68
CA PHE A 122 -5.95 6.81 -7.83
C PHE A 122 -5.20 7.04 -6.52
N VAL A 123 -4.02 7.63 -6.57
CA VAL A 123 -3.26 7.96 -5.35
C VAL A 123 -4.06 8.95 -4.49
N GLN A 124 -4.69 9.95 -5.11
CA GLN A 124 -5.53 10.92 -4.40
C GLN A 124 -6.77 10.26 -3.80
N SER A 125 -7.39 9.28 -4.47
CA SER A 125 -8.51 8.53 -3.89
C SER A 125 -8.09 7.77 -2.64
N LEU A 126 -6.92 7.12 -2.66
CA LEU A 126 -6.38 6.44 -1.47
C LEU A 126 -6.14 7.39 -0.29
N VAL A 127 -5.69 8.62 -0.57
CA VAL A 127 -5.52 9.67 0.46
C VAL A 127 -6.86 10.12 1.01
N ASN A 128 -7.83 10.38 0.12
CA ASN A 128 -9.17 10.85 0.51
C ASN A 128 -9.92 9.81 1.34
N ASP A 129 -9.75 8.53 1.02
CA ASP A 129 -10.33 7.40 1.75
C ASP A 129 -9.58 7.12 3.08
N GLY A 130 -8.51 7.85 3.37
CA GLY A 130 -7.70 7.69 4.58
C GLY A 130 -6.87 6.40 4.61
N ILE A 131 -6.68 5.75 3.46
CA ILE A 131 -5.94 4.49 3.33
C ILE A 131 -4.43 4.73 3.43
N ILE A 132 -3.96 5.84 2.86
CA ILE A 132 -2.55 6.27 2.92
C ILE A 132 -2.44 7.75 3.29
N TYR A 133 -1.26 8.15 3.76
CA TYR A 133 -0.85 9.53 3.92
C TYR A 133 0.45 9.78 3.15
N ILE A 134 0.50 10.78 2.25
CA ILE A 134 1.72 11.09 1.49
C ILE A 134 2.66 11.91 2.37
N SER A 135 3.85 11.38 2.62
CA SER A 135 4.91 12.06 3.37
C SER A 135 5.48 13.21 2.53
N GLY A 136 5.58 14.40 3.14
CA GLY A 136 6.14 15.59 2.48
C GLY A 136 5.12 16.53 1.82
N THR A 137 3.86 16.15 1.66
CA THR A 137 2.78 17.11 1.41
C THR A 137 2.26 17.65 2.73
N GLN A 138 2.83 18.77 3.21
CA GLN A 138 2.16 19.53 4.26
C GLN A 138 0.74 19.86 3.77
N PRO A 139 -0.33 19.56 4.54
CA PRO A 139 -1.60 20.21 4.27
C PRO A 139 -1.36 21.71 4.40
N ARG A 140 -1.67 22.48 3.35
CA ARG A 140 -1.96 23.91 3.53
C ARG A 140 -3.15 23.93 4.48
N THR A 141 -2.87 24.14 5.76
CA THR A 141 -3.84 24.65 6.72
C THR A 141 -4.32 25.98 6.14
N ALA A 142 -5.44 25.94 5.42
CA ALA A 142 -6.22 27.13 5.17
C ALA A 142 -6.72 27.58 6.55
N ALA A 143 -5.94 28.44 7.21
CA ALA A 143 -6.43 29.18 8.34
C ALA A 143 -7.71 29.88 7.88
N PRO A 144 -8.85 29.72 8.57
CA PRO A 144 -10.00 30.54 8.30
C PRO A 144 -9.58 31.99 8.59
N GLN A 145 -9.38 32.79 7.54
CA GLN A 145 -9.27 34.23 7.70
C GLN A 145 -10.62 34.72 8.22
N PRO A 146 -10.71 35.31 9.43
CA PRO A 146 -11.89 36.08 9.78
C PRO A 146 -11.97 37.24 8.77
N ARG A 147 -13.03 37.23 7.94
CA ARG A 147 -13.41 38.40 7.14
C ARG A 147 -13.58 39.56 8.10
N VAL A 148 -12.68 40.53 8.04
CA VAL A 148 -12.94 41.86 8.58
C VAL A 148 -14.00 42.49 7.68
N THR A 149 -15.26 42.42 8.11
CA THR A 149 -16.36 43.10 7.43
C THR A 149 -16.22 44.59 7.73
N ALA A 150 -15.54 45.31 6.84
CA ALA A 150 -15.67 46.76 6.74
C ALA A 150 -17.08 47.06 6.21
N GLY A 151 -18.02 47.25 7.13
CA GLY A 151 -19.41 47.65 6.84
C GLY A 151 -19.75 48.85 7.70
N GLY A 152 -19.70 50.04 7.10
CA GLY A 152 -19.97 51.31 7.77
C GLY A 152 -21.38 51.38 8.36
N PHE A 153 -21.45 51.87 9.59
CA PHE A 153 -22.68 52.37 10.17
C PHE A 153 -22.64 53.89 10.18
N ARG A 154 -23.43 54.47 9.28
CA ARG A 154 -23.84 55.88 9.30
C ARG A 154 -25.23 55.89 9.95
N PHE A 155 -25.33 56.35 11.19
CA PHE A 155 -26.61 56.73 11.78
C PHE A 155 -26.59 58.24 12.05
N VAL A 156 -27.44 58.92 11.29
CA VAL A 156 -27.95 60.26 11.54
C VAL A 156 -29.24 60.08 12.33
N MET A 157 -29.40 60.78 13.46
CA MET A 157 -30.63 61.42 13.98
C MET A 157 -30.60 61.50 15.52
N GLY A 158 -30.83 62.69 16.05
CA GLY A 158 -30.98 63.01 17.46
C GLY A 158 -30.38 64.35 17.81
#